data_AF-A0A151RWL8-F1
#
_entry.id   AF-A0A151RWL8-F1
#
_cell.length_a   1.000
_cell.length_b   1.000
_cell.length_c   1.000
_cell.angle_alpha   90.00
_cell.angle_beta   90.00
_cell.angle_gamma   90.00
#
_symmetry.space_group_name_H-M   'P 1'
#
loop_
_entity.id
_entity.type
_entity.pdbx_description
1 polymer ?
#
loop_
_entity_poly.entity_id
_entity_poly.type
_entity_poly.pdbx_seq_one_letter_code
_entity_poly.pdbx_strand_id
1 'polypeptide(L)'
;HLRLGHVSEKGLVELGKQNLLKGDKLGELDFCDHCILGKSLKVKFETNMHISSKPFEYVHSNLWDPSMLKTHGRGSYFLTND
;
A
#
# COMPACT_ATOMS: atom_id res chain seq x y z
N HIS A 1 2.15 -23.18 9.04
CA HIS A 1 1.91 -21.77 9.42
C HIS A 1 0.42 -21.41 9.50
N LEU A 2 -0.47 -21.99 8.66
CA LEU A 2 -1.93 -21.76 8.71
C LEU A 2 -2.53 -21.92 10.11
N ARG A 3 -2.30 -23.07 10.75
CA ARG A 3 -2.75 -23.36 12.14
C ARG A 3 -2.13 -22.45 13.21
N LEU A 4 -1.04 -21.74 12.88
CA LEU A 4 -0.32 -20.82 13.76
C LEU A 4 -0.59 -19.36 13.37
N GLY A 5 -1.73 -19.08 12.74
CA GLY A 5 -2.12 -17.71 12.39
C GLY A 5 -1.21 -17.09 11.33
N HIS A 6 -0.77 -17.87 10.34
CA HIS A 6 0.09 -17.39 9.26
C HIS A 6 1.43 -16.79 9.74
N VAL A 7 2.03 -17.41 10.75
CA VAL A 7 3.37 -17.02 11.24
C VAL A 7 4.41 -17.10 10.10
N SER A 8 5.38 -16.18 10.08
CA SER A 8 6.43 -16.15 9.06
C SER A 8 7.44 -17.28 9.27
N GLU A 9 8.23 -17.59 8.25
CA GLU A 9 9.30 -18.57 8.35
C GLU A 9 10.29 -18.26 9.50
N LYS A 10 10.70 -16.99 9.62
CA LYS A 10 11.51 -16.52 10.75
C LYS A 10 10.84 -16.79 12.10
N GLY A 11 9.52 -16.58 12.19
CA GLY A 11 8.74 -16.88 13.39
C GLY A 11 8.68 -18.38 13.69
N LEU A 12 8.55 -19.22 12.66
CA LEU A 12 8.61 -20.68 12.81
C LEU A 12 9.96 -21.13 13.33
N VAL A 13 11.06 -20.62 12.78
CA VAL A 13 12.42 -20.94 13.22
C VAL A 13 12.61 -20.59 14.70
N GLU A 14 12.12 -19.44 15.13
CA GLU A 14 12.22 -19.01 16.53
C GLU A 14 11.40 -19.90 17.47
N LEU A 15 10.17 -20.27 17.09
CA LEU A 15 9.36 -21.23 17.84
C LEU A 15 10.03 -22.61 17.95
N GLY A 16 10.75 -23.03 16.90
CA GLY A 16 11.55 -24.24 16.88
C GLY A 16 12.70 -24.20 17.90
N LYS A 17 13.45 -23.10 17.96
CA LYS A 17 14.54 -22.92 18.95
C LYS A 17 14.05 -23.00 20.40
N GLN A 18 12.84 -22.49 20.64
CA GLN A 18 12.21 -22.51 21.96
C GLN A 18 11.57 -23.86 22.30
N ASN A 19 11.69 -24.87 21.43
CA ASN A 19 11.09 -26.21 21.56
C ASN A 19 9.56 -26.19 21.72
N LEU A 20 8.88 -25.13 21.29
CA LEU A 20 7.43 -24.97 21.41
C LEU A 20 6.64 -25.81 20.40
N LEU A 21 7.34 -26.36 19.40
CA LEU A 21 6.77 -27.17 18.32
C LEU A 21 6.77 -28.68 18.61
N LYS A 22 7.15 -29.10 19.82
CA LYS A 22 7.14 -30.53 20.26
C LYS A 22 7.83 -31.49 19.29
N GLY A 23 8.86 -31.04 18.58
CA GLY A 23 9.62 -31.85 17.62
C GLY A 23 9.03 -31.91 16.21
N ASP A 24 7.99 -31.13 15.91
CA ASP A 24 7.51 -30.96 14.54
C ASP A 24 8.64 -30.43 13.64
N LYS A 25 8.81 -31.07 12.48
CA LYS A 25 9.81 -30.66 11.50
C LYS A 25 9.34 -29.39 10.79
N LEU A 26 10.16 -28.34 10.87
CA LEU A 26 9.99 -27.13 10.06
C LEU A 26 10.48 -27.43 8.65
N GLY A 27 9.56 -27.64 7.71
CA GLY A 27 9.86 -27.63 6.28
C GLY A 27 9.90 -26.20 5.72
N GLU A 28 10.40 -26.05 4.50
CA GLU A 28 10.26 -24.80 3.75
C GLU A 28 8.79 -24.42 3.63
N LEU A 29 8.51 -23.12 3.74
CA LEU A 29 7.16 -22.61 3.56
C LEU A 29 6.86 -22.44 2.08
N ASP A 30 5.82 -23.11 1.61
CA ASP A 30 5.23 -22.84 0.30
C ASP A 30 4.69 -21.41 0.21
N PHE A 31 4.57 -20.92 -1.03
CA PHE A 31 3.96 -19.64 -1.32
C PHE A 31 2.54 -19.55 -0.75
N CYS A 32 2.23 -18.45 -0.05
CA CYS A 32 0.95 -18.24 0.59
C CYS A 32 0.46 -16.81 0.36
N ASP A 33 -0.57 -16.65 -0.46
CA ASP A 33 -1.17 -15.34 -0.79
C ASP A 33 -1.56 -14.55 0.45
N HIS A 34 -2.20 -15.21 1.42
CA HIS A 34 -2.64 -14.53 2.64
C HIS A 34 -1.47 -13.99 3.46
N CYS A 35 -0.34 -14.70 3.51
CA CYS A 35 0.87 -14.23 4.16
C CYS A 35 1.48 -13.03 3.43
N ILE A 36 1.57 -13.09 2.09
CA ILE A 36 2.17 -12.04 1.28
C ILE A 36 1.33 -10.77 1.33
N LEU A 37 0.03 -10.89 1.07
CA LEU A 37 -0.88 -9.75 1.08
C LEU A 37 -1.02 -9.16 2.49
N GLY A 38 -1.20 -10.01 3.50
CA GLY A 38 -1.40 -9.57 4.89
C GLY A 38 -0.16 -8.99 5.57
N LYS A 39 1.04 -9.30 5.07
CA LYS A 39 2.32 -8.77 5.60
C LYS A 39 3.04 -7.82 4.64
N SER A 40 2.42 -7.50 3.51
CA SER A 40 2.98 -6.54 2.57
C SER A 40 3.06 -5.16 3.22
N LEU A 41 4.20 -4.49 3.03
CA LEU A 41 4.39 -3.10 3.42
C LEU A 41 4.29 -2.23 2.17
N LYS A 42 3.66 -1.06 2.29
CA LYS A 42 3.73 -0.04 1.26
C LYS A 42 5.21 0.35 1.03
N VAL A 43 5.67 0.21 -0.21
CA VAL A 43 7.02 0.64 -0.60
C VAL A 43 7.15 2.15 -0.37
N LYS A 44 8.30 2.57 0.16
CA LYS A 44 8.61 4.00 0.29
C LYS A 44 8.96 4.54 -1.09
N PHE A 45 8.26 5.59 -1.50
CA PHE A 45 8.61 6.38 -2.67
C PHE A 45 9.39 7.61 -2.21
N GLU A 46 10.35 8.05 -3.01
CA GLU A 46 11.02 9.32 -2.78
C GLU A 46 10.00 10.46 -2.90
N THR A 47 10.03 11.38 -1.95
CA THR A 47 9.24 12.61 -1.99
C THR A 47 9.92 13.60 -2.92
N ASN A 48 9.38 13.78 -4.12
CA ASN A 48 9.78 14.87 -5.01
C ASN A 48 9.04 16.15 -4.61
N MET A 49 9.79 17.21 -4.29
CA MET A 49 9.26 18.54 -4.03
C MET A 49 9.65 19.46 -5.19
N HIS A 50 8.65 20.03 -5.86
CA HIS A 50 8.85 20.96 -6.96
C HIS A 50 8.62 22.40 -6.48
N ILE A 51 9.58 23.28 -6.74
CA ILE A 51 9.49 24.72 -6.45
C ILE A 51 9.78 25.45 -7.75
N SER A 52 8.81 26.21 -8.25
CA SER A 52 8.98 27.10 -9.40
C SER A 52 9.59 28.43 -8.96
N SER A 53 10.50 28.96 -9.77
CA SER A 53 11.21 30.22 -9.55
C SER A 53 10.55 31.42 -10.24
N LYS A 54 9.77 31.16 -11.29
CA LYS A 54 9.10 32.20 -12.08
C LYS A 54 7.58 31.98 -12.11
N PRO A 55 6.78 33.05 -12.22
CA PRO A 55 5.35 32.93 -12.48
C PRO A 55 5.09 32.08 -13.73
N PHE A 56 4.11 31.18 -13.66
CA PHE A 56 3.69 30.29 -14.76
C PHE A 56 4.76 29.32 -15.30
N GLU A 57 5.88 29.14 -14.59
CA GLU A 57 6.89 28.12 -14.93
C GLU A 57 6.34 26.70 -14.75
N TYR A 58 5.42 26.53 -13.81
CA TYR A 58 4.73 25.28 -13.55
C TYR A 58 3.30 25.60 -13.10
N VAL A 59 2.32 24.90 -13.67
CA VAL A 59 0.90 25.03 -13.30
C VAL A 59 0.39 23.66 -12.91
N HIS A 60 -0.14 23.53 -11.71
CA HIS A 60 -0.82 22.33 -11.29
C HIS A 60 -2.32 22.53 -11.51
N SER A 61 -2.92 21.71 -12.36
CA SER A 61 -4.37 21.74 -12.60
C SER A 61 -4.99 20.45 -12.07
N ASN A 62 -6.00 20.58 -11.22
CA ASN A 62 -6.76 19.46 -10.69
C ASN A 62 -8.19 19.47 -11.25
N LEU A 63 -8.63 18.30 -11.73
CA LEU A 63 -10.01 18.10 -12.17
C LEU A 63 -10.78 17.45 -11.04
N TRP A 64 -11.86 18.10 -10.62
CA TRP A 64 -12.76 17.54 -9.63
C TRP A 64 -13.57 16.41 -10.26
N ASP A 65 -13.90 15.41 -9.47
CA ASP A 65 -14.88 14.41 -9.82
C ASP A 65 -16.22 15.05 -10.20
N PRO A 66 -17.07 14.34 -10.96
CA PRO A 66 -18.35 14.88 -11.39
C PRO A 66 -19.19 15.31 -10.18
N SER A 67 -19.51 16.60 -10.12
CA SER A 67 -20.47 17.15 -9.17
C SER A 67 -21.83 16.51 -9.36
N MET A 68 -22.47 16.17 -8.23
CA MET A 68 -23.83 15.65 -8.22
C MET A 68 -24.84 16.63 -8.84
N LEU A 69 -24.59 17.94 -8.70
CA LEU A 69 -25.42 18.98 -9.30
C LEU A 69 -24.72 19.57 -10.51
N LYS A 70 -25.46 19.64 -11.62
CA LYS A 70 -24.99 20.27 -12.85
C LYS A 70 -25.15 21.78 -12.78
N THR A 71 -24.24 22.50 -13.40
CA THR A 71 -24.42 23.94 -13.64
C THR A 71 -25.60 24.17 -14.58
N HIS A 72 -26.09 25.41 -14.67
CA HIS A 72 -27.13 25.77 -15.63
C HIS A 72 -26.74 25.44 -17.09
N GLY A 73 -25.44 25.49 -17.40
CA GLY A 73 -24.87 25.07 -18.69
C GLY A 73 -24.68 23.55 -18.84
N ARG A 74 -25.20 22.74 -17.91
CA ARG A 74 -25.06 21.28 -17.85
C ARG A 74 -23.63 20.76 -17.62
N GLY A 75 -22.72 21.63 -17.16
CA GLY A 75 -21.39 21.22 -16.73
C GLY A 75 -21.43 20.44 -15.42
N SER A 76 -20.54 19.46 -15.27
CA SER A 76 -20.46 18.61 -14.06
C SER A 76 -19.06 18.53 -13.46
N TYR A 77 -18.05 19.11 -14.10
CA TYR A 77 -16.67 19.05 -13.64
C TYR A 77 -16.15 20.45 -13.37
N PHE A 78 -15.22 20.56 -12.42
CA PHE A 78 -14.57 21.81 -12.06
C PHE A 78 -13.05 21.63 -12.18
N LEU A 79 -12.40 22.60 -12.81
CA LEU A 79 -10.95 22.65 -12.95
C LEU A 79 -10.41 23.71 -12.00
N THR A 80 -9.48 23.33 -11.13
CA THR A 80 -8.77 24.26 -10.24
C THR A 80 -7.31 24.31 -10.62
N ASN A 81 -6.70 25.50 -10.51
CA ASN A 81 -5.26 25.67 -10.66
C ASN A 81 -4.67 26.03 -9.30
N ASP A 82 -3.61 25.34 -8.90
CA ASP A 82 -2.83 25.62 -7.70
C ASP A 82 -1.56 26.41 -8.03
#